data_AF-A0ABD6EBQ0-F1
#
_entry.id   AF-A0ABD6EBQ0-F1
#
_cell.length_a   1.000
_cell.length_b   1.000
_cell.length_c   1.000
_cell.angle_alpha   90.00
_cell.angle_beta   90.00
_cell.angle_gamma   90.00
#
_symmetry.space_group_name_H-M   'P 1'
#
loop_
_entity.id
_entity.type
_entity.pdbx_description
1 polymer ?
#
loop_
_entity_poly.entity_id
_entity_poly.type
_entity_poly.pdbx_seq_one_letter_code
_entity_poly.pdbx_strand_id
1 'polypeptide(L)'
;MFEITEEARQLGMRHLNYSERGFNSNFWEVFKVHMLDEIKKSYKETAEGGRCHSVQLWNRFIEEIVEAMREGYETKRKNDEK
;
A
#
# COMPACT_ATOMS: atom_id res chain seq x y z
N MET A 1 -16.46 2.44 -9.69
CA MET A 1 -15.71 2.05 -8.47
C MET A 1 -14.31 1.72 -8.97
N PHE A 2 -13.26 2.37 -8.45
CA PHE A 2 -11.94 2.40 -9.08
C PHE A 2 -11.38 0.98 -9.29
N GLU A 3 -10.84 0.73 -10.49
CA GLU A 3 -10.18 -0.53 -10.85
C GLU A 3 -9.03 -0.84 -9.88
N ILE A 4 -8.32 0.21 -9.43
CA ILE A 4 -7.10 0.19 -8.58
C ILE A 4 -7.15 -0.83 -7.42
N THR A 5 -8.31 -1.00 -6.78
CA THR A 5 -8.45 -1.92 -5.64
C THR A 5 -8.30 -3.39 -6.05
N GLU A 6 -8.76 -3.76 -7.25
CA GLU A 6 -8.62 -5.14 -7.76
C GLU A 6 -7.18 -5.42 -8.21
N GLU A 7 -6.50 -4.48 -8.90
CA GLU A 7 -5.09 -4.69 -9.22
C GLU A 7 -4.22 -4.76 -7.95
N ALA A 8 -4.53 -3.96 -6.94
CA ALA A 8 -3.86 -4.02 -5.64
C ALA A 8 -4.06 -5.40 -4.97
N ARG A 9 -5.28 -5.95 -5.02
CA ARG A 9 -5.57 -7.30 -4.52
C ARG A 9 -4.76 -8.36 -5.26
N GLN A 10 -4.73 -8.32 -6.59
CA GLN A 10 -3.92 -9.23 -7.40
C GLN A 10 -2.42 -9.08 -7.14
N LEU A 11 -1.95 -7.85 -6.92
CA LEU A 11 -0.56 -7.59 -6.55
C LEU A 11 -0.23 -8.21 -5.19
N GLY A 12 -1.12 -8.11 -4.21
CA GLY A 12 -1.01 -8.78 -2.91
C GLY A 12 -0.91 -10.30 -3.05
N MET A 13 -1.77 -10.92 -3.87
CA MET A 13 -1.70 -12.35 -4.17
C MET A 13 -0.33 -12.74 -4.75
N ARG A 14 0.19 -11.98 -5.72
CA ARG A 14 1.50 -12.26 -6.34
C ARG A 14 2.66 -12.18 -5.35
N HIS A 15 2.57 -11.30 -4.34
CA HIS A 15 3.63 -11.17 -3.34
C HIS A 15 3.80 -12.41 -2.46
N LEU A 16 2.76 -13.24 -2.28
CA LEU A 16 2.88 -14.49 -1.54
C LEU A 16 3.92 -15.44 -2.17
N ASN A 17 4.08 -15.42 -3.49
CA ASN A 17 5.08 -16.22 -4.20
C ASN A 17 6.53 -15.87 -3.82
N TYR A 18 6.74 -14.75 -3.12
CA TYR A 18 8.05 -14.31 -2.64
C TYR A 18 8.24 -14.57 -1.13
N SER A 19 7.26 -15.16 -0.44
CA SER A 19 7.36 -15.46 1.00
C SER A 19 8.55 -16.37 1.31
N GLU A 20 8.80 -17.38 0.48
CA GLU A 20 9.98 -18.27 0.58
C GLU A 20 11.31 -17.54 0.36
N ARG A 21 11.29 -16.36 -0.26
CA ARG A 21 12.46 -15.48 -0.46
C ARG A 21 12.58 -14.42 0.64
N GLY A 22 11.84 -14.60 1.75
CA GLY A 22 11.88 -13.72 2.91
C GLY A 22 10.91 -12.53 2.84
N PHE A 23 10.01 -12.46 1.86
CA PHE A 23 8.98 -11.43 1.85
C PHE A 23 8.00 -11.62 3.01
N ASN A 24 7.65 -10.52 3.69
CA ASN A 24 6.65 -10.46 4.75
C ASN A 24 5.70 -9.27 4.51
N SER A 25 4.41 -9.45 4.73
CA SER A 25 3.40 -8.38 4.54
C SER A 25 3.63 -7.14 5.41
N ASN A 26 4.42 -7.24 6.48
CA ASN A 26 4.87 -6.10 7.28
C ASN A 26 5.74 -5.11 6.49
N PHE A 27 6.38 -5.53 5.39
CA PHE A 27 7.13 -4.60 4.53
C PHE A 27 6.24 -3.54 3.88
N TRP A 28 4.93 -3.79 3.74
CA TRP A 28 4.00 -2.78 3.25
C TRP A 28 3.79 -1.64 4.25
N GLU A 29 3.94 -1.90 5.55
CA GLU A 29 3.91 -0.83 6.55
C GLU A 29 5.14 0.08 6.42
N VAL A 30 6.31 -0.54 6.25
CA VAL A 30 7.57 0.18 5.98
C VAL A 30 7.45 1.01 4.71
N PHE A 31 6.92 0.42 3.63
CA PHE A 31 6.64 1.12 2.37
C PHE A 31 5.69 2.31 2.58
N LYS A 32 4.56 2.13 3.28
CA LYS A 32 3.59 3.19 3.56
C LYS A 32 4.23 4.37 4.29
N VAL A 33 4.98 4.09 5.35
CA VAL A 33 5.67 5.14 6.14
C VAL A 33 6.64 5.93 5.27
N HIS A 34 7.48 5.25 4.49
CA HIS A 34 8.45 5.92 3.61
C HIS A 34 7.76 6.73 2.51
N MET A 35 6.75 6.18 1.85
CA MET A 35 6.00 6.89 0.81
C MET A 35 5.36 8.17 1.34
N LEU A 36 4.74 8.10 2.52
CA LEU A 36 4.13 9.27 3.14
C LEU A 36 5.15 10.34 3.54
N ASP A 37 6.34 9.93 3.97
CA ASP A 37 7.43 10.87 4.27
C ASP A 37 7.93 11.58 2.99
N GLU A 38 8.13 10.84 1.90
CA GLU A 38 8.52 11.42 0.60
C GLU A 38 7.44 12.33 0.02
N ILE A 39 6.16 11.96 0.13
CA ILE A 39 5.04 12.83 -0.25
C ILE A 39 5.03 14.10 0.59
N LYS A 40 5.26 14.01 1.91
CA LYS A 40 5.37 15.20 2.77
C LYS A 40 6.54 16.09 2.36
N LYS A 41 7.68 15.52 1.99
CA LYS A 41 8.87 16.27 1.52
C LYS A 41 8.59 17.00 0.21
N SER A 42 7.97 16.34 -0.78
CA SER A 42 7.63 16.97 -2.06
C SER A 42 6.68 18.16 -1.93
N TYR A 43 5.76 18.13 -0.94
CA TYR A 43 4.91 19.28 -0.61
C TYR A 43 5.62 20.39 0.19
N LYS A 44 6.71 20.10 0.90
CA LYS A 44 7.51 21.12 1.59
C LYS A 44 8.32 21.97 0.60
N GLU A 45 8.77 21.36 -0.49
CA GLU A 45 9.54 22.04 -1.55
C GLU A 45 8.70 22.94 -2.45
N THR A 46 7.37 22.83 -2.42
CA THR A 46 6.43 23.47 -3.37
C THR A 46 5.49 24.51 -2.74
N ALA A 47 5.78 24.99 -1.52
CA ALA A 47 4.82 25.65 -0.65
C ALA A 47 4.05 26.87 -1.25
N GLU A 48 2.75 26.69 -1.53
CA GLU A 48 1.67 27.63 -1.17
C GLU A 48 0.40 26.86 -0.75
N GLY A 49 -0.07 27.06 0.49
CA GLY A 49 -1.49 26.92 0.89
C GLY A 49 -2.12 25.54 1.18
N GLY A 50 -1.87 24.47 0.41
CA GLY A 50 -2.73 23.27 0.41
C GLY A 50 -2.35 22.08 1.32
N ARG A 51 -1.34 22.23 2.19
CA ARG A 51 -0.46 21.14 2.66
C ARG A 51 -1.09 20.02 3.51
N CYS A 52 -2.06 20.30 4.38
CA CYS A 52 -2.54 19.29 5.33
C CYS A 52 -3.56 18.32 4.69
N HIS A 53 -4.48 18.86 3.89
CA HIS A 53 -5.54 18.08 3.29
C HIS A 53 -5.02 17.10 2.23
N SER A 54 -4.07 17.52 1.39
CA SER A 54 -3.46 16.65 0.37
C SER A 54 -2.69 15.48 0.98
N VAL A 55 -1.93 15.69 2.06
CA VAL A 55 -1.21 14.60 2.76
C VAL A 55 -2.18 13.60 3.38
N GLN A 56 -3.31 14.06 3.92
CA GLN A 56 -4.34 13.17 4.46
C GLN A 56 -5.02 12.34 3.35
N LEU A 57 -5.26 12.93 2.18
CA LEU A 57 -5.80 12.21 1.02
C LEU A 57 -4.81 11.14 0.53
N TRP A 58 -3.52 11.46 0.44
CA TRP A 58 -2.48 10.48 0.12
C TRP A 58 -2.38 9.36 1.16
N ASN A 59 -2.49 9.69 2.44
CA ASN A 59 -2.53 8.69 3.51
C ASN A 59 -3.69 7.72 3.31
N ARG A 60 -4.91 8.23 3.09
CA ARG A 60 -6.08 7.39 2.86
C ARG A 60 -5.91 6.52 1.60
N PHE A 61 -5.45 7.12 0.51
CA PHE A 61 -5.26 6.40 -0.75
C PHE A 61 -4.24 5.27 -0.63
N ILE A 62 -3.10 5.51 0.01
CA ILE A 62 -2.07 4.48 0.23
C ILE A 62 -2.59 3.40 1.19
N GLU A 63 -3.33 3.77 2.24
CA GLU A 63 -3.95 2.81 3.15
C GLU A 63 -4.90 1.88 2.39
N GLU A 64 -5.80 2.42 1.55
CA GLU A 64 -6.74 1.62 0.75
C GLU A 64 -6.02 0.63 -0.18
N ILE A 65 -4.90 1.04 -0.80
CA ILE A 65 -4.07 0.14 -1.61
C ILE A 65 -3.47 -0.98 -0.76
N VAL A 66 -2.86 -0.63 0.38
CA VAL A 66 -2.21 -1.62 1.26
C VAL A 66 -3.22 -2.59 1.85
N GLU A 67 -4.41 -2.13 2.22
CA GLU A 67 -5.51 -2.97 2.69
C GLU A 67 -5.95 -3.97 1.61
N ALA A 68 -6.14 -3.52 0.37
CA ALA A 68 -6.48 -4.40 -0.74
C ALA A 68 -5.37 -5.44 -1.02
N MET A 69 -4.10 -5.04 -0.94
CA MET A 69 -2.97 -5.95 -1.05
C MET A 69 -2.96 -7.00 0.08
N ARG A 70 -3.22 -6.59 1.33
CA ARG A 70 -3.34 -7.51 2.47
C ARG A 70 -4.49 -8.49 2.27
N GLU A 71 -5.63 -8.02 1.80
CA GLU A 71 -6.79 -8.86 1.49
C GLU A 71 -6.44 -9.95 0.48
N GLY A 72 -5.80 -9.57 -0.64
CA GLY A 72 -5.37 -10.52 -1.67
C GLY A 72 -4.35 -11.53 -1.18
N TYR A 73 -3.36 -11.06 -0.42
CA TYR A 73 -2.32 -11.91 0.17
C TYR A 73 -2.90 -12.96 1.12
N GLU A 74 -3.74 -12.54 2.06
CA GLU A 74 -4.38 -13.45 3.02
C GLU A 74 -5.36 -14.41 2.34
N THR A 75 -6.06 -13.95 1.30
CA THR A 75 -6.96 -14.81 0.51
C THR A 75 -6.17 -15.93 -0.17
N LYS A 76 -5.06 -15.59 -0.85
CA LYS A 76 -4.22 -16.61 -1.50
C LYS A 76 -3.57 -17.53 -0.45
N ARG A 77 -3.05 -16.98 0.64
CA ARG A 77 -2.41 -17.76 1.72
C ARG A 77 -3.36 -18.80 2.30
N LYS A 78 -4.61 -18.41 2.60
CA LYS A 78 -5.65 -19.33 3.10
C LYS A 78 -6.07 -20.39 2.09
N ASN A 79 -6.00 -20.08 0.78
CA ASN A 79 -6.33 -21.03 -0.27
C ASN A 79 -5.20 -22.03 -0.52
N ASP A 80 -3.95 -21.62 -0.41
CA ASP A 80 -2.77 -22.49 -0.56
C ASP A 80 -2.56 -23.39 0.67
N GLU A 81 -3.12 -23.03 1.84
CA GLU A 81 -3.10 -23.82 3.09
C GLU A 81 -4.22 -24.88 3.19
N LYS A 82 -5.17 -24.91 2.24
CA LYS A 82 -6.27 -25.89 2.18
C LYS A 82 -5.96 -27.03 1.22
#